data_AF-A0AA85KCP9-F1
#
_entry.id   AF-A0AA85KCP9-F1
#
_cell.length_a   1.000
_cell.length_b   1.000
_cell.length_c   1.000
_cell.angle_alpha   90.00
_cell.angle_beta   90.00
_cell.angle_gamma   90.00
#
_symmetry.space_group_name_H-M   'P 1'
#
loop_
_entity.id
_entity.type
_entity.pdbx_description
1 polymer ?
#
loop_
_entity_poly.entity_id
_entity_poly.type
_entity_poly.pdbx_seq_one_letter_code
_entity_poly.pdbx_strand_id
1 'polypeptide(L)'
;MEPAEGNESDNAEKDNDHDNGSTTKAPLENESLFEQRDTDENSEPRKSHEVSSAKTRRKSKRVSSTPAYWYTDNDQLQYIKDCRASGTVPSRYFLRHLKDENLSLKHSVLGLRKLKPILASISNNLCITHLDLTNACINDECVNDLCHMFRENTCITDLNLSENQITSKSAEILCEVLASATQLLRLNLRKNLFSDTSGIFFSELIATSLNLVYMNISYNDLGEMSCYYIGRALPQATTLIEFDLSWNRLKGRKLDFIGKGLAENKNLKYLNLSANGIGPRVGCRELAYALRNNQTLKTLDLSDNRITAEGSVLLSKGFYVNSTLTCLKMARNPMQTAGCFAILTGILRNPNCGLLELDLQDIVVNQDFLDLQDSARIKLPNLCVRYGQTSNDKIRALSPRFKRPEQSPKEILITMGRCTKQSLADLLRPLDTVGDKIVTRQAFVKILNMYMAKLGIQFTEEQMKQLMLELDPNNQQEIGFA
;
A
#
# COMPACT_ATOMS: atom_id res chain seq x y z
N MET A 1 36.91 -4.11 58.70
CA MET A 1 37.92 -3.05 58.87
C MET A 1 37.48 -1.89 58.01
N GLU A 2 37.01 -0.84 58.68
CA GLU A 2 36.83 0.54 58.20
C GLU A 2 38.15 1.15 57.63
N PRO A 3 38.16 2.40 57.09
CA PRO A 3 37.11 3.14 56.36
C PRO A 3 37.67 4.04 55.21
N ALA A 4 36.80 4.90 54.65
CA ALA A 4 36.99 6.30 54.20
C ALA A 4 36.37 6.53 52.79
N GLU A 5 35.21 7.19 52.67
CA GLU A 5 34.96 8.65 52.68
C GLU A 5 35.66 9.38 51.50
N GLY A 6 35.03 10.27 50.71
CA GLY A 6 33.70 10.85 50.73
C GLY A 6 33.50 11.89 49.60
N ASN A 7 32.29 12.44 49.58
CA ASN A 7 31.83 13.79 49.16
C ASN A 7 32.01 14.26 47.70
N GLU A 8 30.92 14.48 46.96
CA GLU A 8 30.02 15.67 46.96
C GLU A 8 30.64 16.90 46.29
N SER A 9 30.00 17.39 45.22
CA SER A 9 29.51 18.77 45.15
C SER A 9 28.68 19.02 43.90
N ASP A 10 27.48 19.51 44.15
CA ASP A 10 26.64 20.32 43.27
C ASP A 10 27.40 21.53 42.69
N ASN A 11 26.98 22.01 41.52
CA ASN A 11 26.30 23.30 41.47
C ASN A 11 25.77 23.65 40.08
N ALA A 12 24.53 24.13 40.13
CA ALA A 12 23.85 24.89 39.10
C ALA A 12 24.36 26.35 39.06
N GLU A 13 23.84 27.07 38.07
CA GLU A 13 23.48 28.50 38.06
C GLU A 13 24.21 29.44 37.10
N LYS A 14 23.33 30.21 36.43
CA LYS A 14 23.39 31.64 36.08
C LYS A 14 24.15 32.00 34.81
N ASP A 15 23.42 32.41 33.77
CA ASP A 15 22.83 33.75 33.57
C ASP A 15 23.93 34.78 33.25
N ASN A 16 23.95 35.27 32.01
CA ASN A 16 23.65 36.68 31.75
C ASN A 16 23.67 37.01 30.26
N ASP A 17 22.51 37.52 29.85
CA ASP A 17 22.21 38.50 28.83
C ASP A 17 23.36 39.43 28.37
N HIS A 18 23.39 39.69 27.05
CA HIS A 18 23.24 41.08 26.61
C HIS A 18 22.54 41.21 25.25
N ASP A 19 21.28 41.57 25.39
CA ASP A 19 20.40 42.44 24.61
C ASP A 19 21.04 43.44 23.63
N ASN A 20 20.39 43.58 22.47
CA ASN A 20 20.00 44.82 21.78
C ASN A 20 19.32 44.39 20.47
N GLY A 21 17.98 44.36 20.38
CA GLY A 21 17.13 45.54 20.17
C GLY A 21 17.03 45.79 18.65
N SER A 22 15.88 45.84 17.98
CA SER A 22 14.55 46.26 18.41
C SER A 22 13.54 46.05 17.26
N THR A 23 12.27 45.85 17.63
CA THR A 23 11.02 46.31 16.94
C THR A 23 10.73 45.81 15.51
N THR A 24 9.54 45.32 15.12
CA THR A 24 8.17 45.51 15.63
C THR A 24 7.19 44.54 14.92
N LYS A 25 6.27 43.97 15.71
CA LYS A 25 4.83 43.69 15.45
C LYS A 25 4.35 42.90 14.21
N ALA A 26 3.96 41.65 14.51
CA ALA A 26 2.61 41.05 14.41
C ALA A 26 1.97 40.75 13.03
N PRO A 27 1.08 39.73 12.96
CA PRO A 27 0.88 38.88 11.78
C PRO A 27 -0.29 39.33 10.90
N LEU A 28 -0.16 39.07 9.59
CA LEU A 28 -1.22 39.25 8.60
C LEU A 28 -2.05 37.97 8.48
N GLU A 29 -3.30 38.08 8.91
CA GLU A 29 -4.45 37.37 8.35
C GLU A 29 -4.57 37.71 6.86
N ASN A 30 -5.02 36.76 6.04
CA ASN A 30 -5.67 37.08 4.76
C ASN A 30 -6.61 35.93 4.38
N GLU A 31 -7.90 36.15 4.65
CA GLU A 31 -9.01 35.58 3.91
C GLU A 31 -9.22 36.33 2.58
N SER A 32 -9.74 35.58 1.60
CA SER A 32 -10.62 36.05 0.52
C SER A 32 -10.11 37.08 -0.49
N LEU A 33 -10.00 36.66 -1.76
CA LEU A 33 -10.22 37.52 -2.93
C LEU A 33 -10.65 36.63 -4.10
N PHE A 34 -11.95 36.65 -4.43
CA PHE A 34 -12.47 36.61 -5.81
C PHE A 34 -13.98 36.97 -5.78
N GLU A 35 -14.27 38.26 -5.78
CA GLU A 35 -15.43 38.83 -6.47
C GLU A 35 -14.94 40.11 -7.18
N GLN A 36 -15.14 40.16 -8.50
CA GLN A 36 -15.17 41.41 -9.27
C GLN A 36 -16.61 41.60 -9.74
N ARG A 37 -17.19 42.75 -9.40
CA ARG A 37 -18.36 43.35 -10.04
C ARG A 37 -17.88 44.63 -10.73
N ASP A 38 -18.37 44.85 -11.94
CA ASP A 38 -18.33 46.14 -12.62
C ASP A 38 -19.68 46.86 -12.47
N THR A 39 -19.57 48.07 -11.91
CA THR A 39 -20.16 49.38 -12.27
C THR A 39 -21.68 49.63 -12.31
N ASP A 40 -22.10 50.43 -11.34
CA ASP A 40 -23.00 51.60 -11.31
C ASP A 40 -23.85 52.01 -12.53
N GLU A 41 -25.11 52.40 -12.26
CA GLU A 41 -25.58 53.77 -12.56
C GLU A 41 -26.81 54.21 -11.72
N ASN A 42 -26.63 55.37 -11.08
CA ASN A 42 -27.57 56.48 -10.82
C ASN A 42 -28.65 56.46 -9.69
N SER A 43 -28.28 57.24 -8.66
CA SER A 43 -28.96 58.45 -8.14
C SER A 43 -30.14 58.33 -7.15
N GLU A 44 -29.80 58.48 -5.85
CA GLU A 44 -30.31 59.38 -4.79
C GLU A 44 -31.58 60.27 -5.03
N PRO A 45 -32.25 60.85 -3.98
CA PRO A 45 -31.99 60.75 -2.52
C PRO A 45 -33.21 60.79 -1.53
N ARG A 46 -32.91 60.48 -0.25
CA ARG A 46 -33.38 61.11 1.03
C ARG A 46 -34.87 60.94 1.44
N LYS A 47 -35.28 60.76 2.71
CA LYS A 47 -34.78 61.27 4.02
C LYS A 47 -35.53 60.57 5.19
N SER A 48 -34.79 60.33 6.28
CA SER A 48 -35.16 60.42 7.72
C SER A 48 -36.62 60.25 8.20
N HIS A 49 -36.87 59.32 9.13
CA HIS A 49 -37.07 59.64 10.57
C HIS A 49 -37.43 58.40 11.43
N GLU A 50 -36.65 58.24 12.49
CA GLU A 50 -36.93 57.82 13.87
C GLU A 50 -38.30 57.24 14.32
N VAL A 51 -38.15 56.14 15.09
CA VAL A 51 -38.71 55.89 16.43
C VAL A 51 -40.15 55.34 16.58
N SER A 52 -40.18 54.10 17.09
CA SER A 52 -41.06 53.53 18.12
C SER A 52 -42.58 53.67 17.98
N SER A 53 -43.27 52.53 17.86
CA SER A 53 -44.22 52.10 18.90
C SER A 53 -44.77 50.70 18.60
N ALA A 54 -44.98 49.98 19.70
CA ALA A 54 -45.39 48.59 19.78
C ALA A 54 -46.69 48.26 19.01
N LYS A 55 -46.71 47.09 18.34
CA LYS A 55 -47.95 46.44 17.93
C LYS A 55 -48.06 45.00 18.44
N THR A 56 -49.08 44.86 19.27
CA THR A 56 -49.61 43.69 19.92
C THR A 56 -50.03 42.59 18.91
N ARG A 57 -49.38 41.44 19.04
CA ARG A 57 -49.86 40.06 18.88
C ARG A 57 -51.30 39.87 18.34
N ARG A 58 -51.43 39.40 17.10
CA ARG A 58 -52.56 38.57 16.63
C ARG A 58 -52.04 37.20 16.19
N LYS A 59 -52.28 36.18 17.01
CA LYS A 59 -52.09 34.76 16.68
C LYS A 59 -53.14 34.36 15.64
N SER A 60 -52.72 34.14 14.39
CA SER A 60 -53.51 33.36 13.44
C SER A 60 -53.01 31.91 13.49
N LYS A 61 -53.83 31.01 14.03
CA LYS A 61 -53.66 29.56 13.92
C LYS A 61 -53.81 29.19 12.43
N ARG A 62 -52.69 29.00 11.72
CA ARG A 62 -52.71 28.21 10.48
C ARG A 62 -52.70 26.73 10.89
N VAL A 63 -53.88 26.11 10.85
CA VAL A 63 -54.00 24.66 10.70
C VAL A 63 -53.33 24.33 9.37
N SER A 64 -52.12 23.77 9.42
CA SER A 64 -51.45 23.29 8.21
C SER A 64 -52.09 21.94 7.83
N SER A 65 -53.07 22.01 6.94
CA SER A 65 -53.52 20.83 6.20
C SER A 65 -52.32 20.23 5.48
N THR A 66 -51.99 18.99 5.81
CA THR A 66 -50.98 18.18 5.13
C THR A 66 -51.16 18.26 3.61
N PRO A 67 -50.13 18.58 2.82
CA PRO A 67 -50.24 18.47 1.37
C PRO A 67 -50.54 17.02 1.02
N ALA A 68 -51.60 16.79 0.23
CA ALA A 68 -51.91 15.47 -0.31
C ALA A 68 -50.76 15.05 -1.24
N TYR A 69 -49.84 14.26 -0.70
CA TYR A 69 -48.81 13.63 -1.51
C TYR A 69 -49.48 12.50 -2.30
N TRP A 70 -49.22 12.43 -3.60
CA TRP A 70 -49.77 11.46 -4.54
C TRP A 70 -49.24 10.02 -4.36
N TYR A 71 -48.53 9.72 -3.27
CA TYR A 71 -47.97 8.39 -2.99
C TYR A 71 -49.04 7.49 -2.37
N THR A 72 -49.25 6.31 -2.97
CA THR A 72 -50.23 5.31 -2.51
C THR A 72 -49.57 4.05 -1.94
N ASP A 73 -48.24 3.95 -2.05
CA ASP A 73 -47.48 2.80 -1.58
C ASP A 73 -47.19 2.88 -0.08
N ASN A 74 -47.37 1.76 0.63
CA ASN A 74 -47.22 1.72 2.08
C ASN A 74 -45.79 2.05 2.54
N ASP A 75 -44.77 1.60 1.81
CA ASP A 75 -43.36 1.84 2.16
C ASP A 75 -43.00 3.31 1.93
N GLN A 76 -43.48 3.88 0.82
CA GLN A 76 -43.37 5.33 0.57
C GLN A 76 -44.05 6.16 1.65
N LEU A 77 -45.26 5.77 2.07
CA LEU A 77 -46.00 6.47 3.13
C LEU A 77 -45.31 6.34 4.49
N GLN A 78 -44.73 5.18 4.80
CA GLN A 78 -43.98 4.95 6.03
C GLN A 78 -42.72 5.82 6.08
N TYR A 79 -41.92 5.83 5.01
CA TYR A 79 -40.76 6.71 4.90
C TYR A 79 -41.12 8.19 5.09
N ILE A 80 -42.23 8.65 4.50
CA ILE A 80 -42.69 10.05 4.67
C ILE A 80 -43.05 10.34 6.13
N LYS A 81 -43.66 9.37 6.84
CA LYS A 81 -43.95 9.51 8.28
C LYS A 81 -42.66 9.60 9.09
N ASP A 82 -41.68 8.75 8.80
CA ASP A 82 -40.40 8.72 9.51
C ASP A 82 -39.56 9.99 9.28
N CYS A 83 -39.59 10.52 8.06
CA CYS A 83 -39.03 11.84 7.75
C CYS A 83 -39.70 12.95 8.56
N ARG A 84 -41.03 12.96 8.65
CA ARG A 84 -41.76 13.96 9.46
C ARG A 84 -41.43 13.84 10.94
N ALA A 85 -41.34 12.62 11.47
CA ALA A 85 -40.99 12.37 12.86
C ALA A 85 -39.55 12.83 13.20
N SER A 86 -38.62 12.68 12.25
CA SER A 86 -37.23 13.13 12.38
C SER A 86 -37.00 14.60 12.01
N GLY A 87 -38.04 15.34 11.62
CA GLY A 87 -37.93 16.73 11.19
C GLY A 87 -37.15 16.92 9.88
N THR A 88 -37.13 15.92 9.02
CA THR A 88 -36.42 15.94 7.73
C THR A 88 -37.36 15.99 6.53
N VAL A 89 -36.89 16.59 5.45
CA VAL A 89 -37.64 16.63 4.18
C VAL A 89 -37.44 15.30 3.45
N PRO A 90 -38.53 14.58 3.09
CA PRO A 90 -38.41 13.33 2.35
C PRO A 90 -37.68 13.50 1.02
N SER A 91 -36.73 12.60 0.73
CA SER A 91 -36.05 12.57 -0.56
C SER A 91 -37.00 12.07 -1.64
N ARG A 92 -37.34 12.93 -2.61
CA ARG A 92 -38.15 12.55 -3.78
C ARG A 92 -37.48 11.48 -4.62
N TYR A 93 -36.15 11.51 -4.69
CA TYR A 93 -35.38 10.51 -5.41
C TYR A 93 -35.56 9.14 -4.73
N PHE A 94 -35.29 9.05 -3.42
CA PHE A 94 -35.47 7.81 -2.68
C PHE A 94 -36.88 7.25 -2.82
N LEU A 95 -37.91 8.10 -2.69
CA LEU A 95 -39.30 7.69 -2.87
C LEU A 95 -39.59 7.03 -4.23
N ARG A 96 -38.95 7.50 -5.31
CA ARG A 96 -39.13 6.93 -6.66
C ARG A 96 -38.39 5.62 -6.85
N HIS A 97 -37.28 5.43 -6.14
CA HIS A 97 -36.36 4.30 -6.32
C HIS A 97 -36.47 3.23 -5.20
N LEU A 98 -37.49 3.33 -4.34
CA LEU A 98 -37.74 2.37 -3.24
C LEU A 98 -37.99 0.92 -3.73
N LYS A 99 -38.41 0.75 -4.97
CA LYS A 99 -38.71 -0.56 -5.59
C LYS A 99 -37.66 -1.00 -6.59
N ASP A 100 -36.62 -0.19 -6.79
CA ASP A 100 -35.56 -0.51 -7.71
C ASP A 100 -34.56 -1.44 -7.03
N GLU A 101 -33.93 -2.30 -7.82
CA GLU A 101 -32.85 -3.17 -7.35
C GLU A 101 -31.60 -2.37 -6.96
N ASN A 102 -31.35 -1.29 -7.69
CA ASN A 102 -30.16 -0.44 -7.55
C ASN A 102 -30.55 0.93 -7.00
N LEU A 103 -30.18 1.20 -5.75
CA LEU A 103 -30.34 2.51 -5.14
C LEU A 103 -28.99 3.22 -5.01
N SER A 104 -28.76 4.22 -5.85
CA SER A 104 -27.62 5.14 -5.71
C SER A 104 -28.05 6.47 -5.11
N LEU A 105 -27.47 6.80 -3.96
CA LEU A 105 -27.54 8.10 -3.30
C LEU A 105 -26.17 8.78 -3.31
N LYS A 106 -25.36 8.51 -4.34
CA LYS A 106 -24.02 9.06 -4.52
C LYS A 106 -24.03 10.60 -4.51
N HIS A 107 -23.01 11.20 -3.90
CA HIS A 107 -22.84 12.66 -3.78
C HIS A 107 -24.02 13.37 -3.10
N SER A 108 -24.93 12.63 -2.49
CA SER A 108 -26.03 13.21 -1.74
C SER A 108 -25.46 13.68 -0.41
N VAL A 109 -25.57 14.98 -0.11
CA VAL A 109 -25.29 15.49 1.24
C VAL A 109 -26.44 15.05 2.15
N LEU A 110 -26.39 13.78 2.54
CA LEU A 110 -27.41 13.15 3.37
C LEU A 110 -27.24 13.62 4.80
N GLY A 111 -26.01 13.66 5.32
CA GLY A 111 -25.75 13.96 6.71
C GLY A 111 -26.51 13.01 7.67
N LEU A 112 -26.21 13.07 8.96
CA LEU A 112 -26.82 12.15 9.92
C LEU A 112 -28.36 12.21 9.90
N ARG A 113 -28.92 13.43 9.81
CA ARG A 113 -30.38 13.63 9.92
C ARG A 113 -31.15 13.05 8.74
N LYS A 114 -30.71 13.23 7.50
CA LYS A 114 -31.48 12.71 6.34
C LYS A 114 -31.17 11.24 6.07
N LEU A 115 -29.99 10.77 6.43
CA LEU A 115 -29.59 9.38 6.23
C LEU A 115 -30.39 8.43 7.13
N LYS A 116 -30.60 8.78 8.39
CA LYS A 116 -31.31 7.91 9.36
C LYS A 116 -32.68 7.42 8.91
N PRO A 117 -33.64 8.26 8.46
CA PRO A 117 -34.94 7.77 7.98
C PRO A 117 -34.83 6.96 6.68
N ILE A 118 -33.82 7.23 5.85
CA ILE A 118 -33.55 6.43 4.64
C ILE A 118 -33.10 5.03 5.05
N LEU A 119 -32.12 4.92 5.94
CA LEU A 119 -31.62 3.63 6.42
C LEU A 119 -32.69 2.82 7.16
N ALA A 120 -33.51 3.48 7.98
CA ALA A 120 -34.65 2.83 8.65
C ALA A 120 -35.66 2.27 7.64
N SER A 121 -35.92 2.99 6.55
CA SER A 121 -36.78 2.51 5.47
C SER A 121 -36.13 1.37 4.66
N ILE A 122 -34.80 1.32 4.57
CA ILE A 122 -34.06 0.27 3.89
C ILE A 122 -33.97 -1.00 4.74
N SER A 123 -34.00 -0.91 6.08
CA SER A 123 -33.91 -2.07 6.98
C SER A 123 -34.84 -3.22 6.61
N ASN A 124 -36.08 -2.91 6.22
CA ASN A 124 -37.07 -3.91 5.83
C ASN A 124 -37.33 -3.96 4.32
N ASN A 125 -36.53 -3.24 3.52
CA ASN A 125 -36.69 -3.22 2.08
C ASN A 125 -36.13 -4.51 1.47
N LEU A 126 -36.98 -5.21 0.71
CA LEU A 126 -36.64 -6.49 0.07
C LEU A 126 -36.31 -6.35 -1.43
N CYS A 127 -36.40 -5.14 -1.98
CA CYS A 127 -36.17 -4.89 -3.40
C CYS A 127 -34.72 -4.49 -3.68
N ILE A 128 -34.14 -3.65 -2.84
CA ILE A 128 -32.81 -3.09 -3.03
C ILE A 128 -31.75 -4.14 -2.68
N THR A 129 -30.98 -4.56 -3.68
CA THR A 129 -29.84 -5.46 -3.50
C THR A 129 -28.51 -4.70 -3.61
N HIS A 130 -28.49 -3.57 -4.33
CA HIS A 130 -27.31 -2.72 -4.48
C HIS A 130 -27.54 -1.34 -3.87
N LEU A 131 -26.75 -1.01 -2.85
CA LEU A 131 -26.82 0.26 -2.14
C LEU A 131 -25.51 1.05 -2.33
N ASP A 132 -25.61 2.15 -3.09
CA ASP A 132 -24.49 3.05 -3.33
C ASP A 132 -24.64 4.36 -2.54
N LEU A 133 -23.76 4.51 -1.55
CA LEU A 133 -23.65 5.66 -0.64
C LEU A 133 -22.29 6.36 -0.83
N THR A 134 -21.74 6.33 -2.05
CA THR A 134 -20.46 6.97 -2.36
C THR A 134 -20.52 8.48 -2.08
N ASN A 135 -19.57 9.00 -1.32
CA ASN A 135 -19.50 10.45 -0.98
C ASN A 135 -20.85 10.99 -0.48
N ALA A 136 -21.47 10.27 0.46
CA ALA A 136 -22.76 10.64 1.06
C ALA A 136 -22.60 11.39 2.39
N CYS A 137 -21.37 11.84 2.70
CA CYS A 137 -20.98 12.45 3.97
C CYS A 137 -21.23 11.55 5.19
N ILE A 138 -21.01 10.24 5.04
CA ILE A 138 -21.12 9.27 6.14
C ILE A 138 -19.88 9.37 7.01
N ASN A 139 -20.07 9.66 8.29
CA ASN A 139 -19.02 9.69 9.31
C ASN A 139 -19.28 8.60 10.37
N ASP A 140 -18.42 8.50 11.38
CA ASP A 140 -18.54 7.52 12.46
C ASP A 140 -19.90 7.55 13.19
N GLU A 141 -20.53 8.73 13.30
CA GLU A 141 -21.85 8.87 13.95
C GLU A 141 -22.96 8.14 13.16
N CYS A 142 -22.84 8.13 11.83
CA CYS A 142 -23.79 7.48 10.93
C CYS A 142 -23.63 5.95 10.90
N VAL A 143 -22.47 5.43 11.33
CA VAL A 143 -22.17 3.99 11.24
C VAL A 143 -23.12 3.17 12.11
N ASN A 144 -23.54 3.67 13.26
CA ASN A 144 -24.51 2.96 14.11
C ASN A 144 -25.84 2.73 13.39
N ASP A 145 -26.35 3.73 12.66
CA ASP A 145 -27.59 3.59 11.89
C ASP A 145 -27.40 2.61 10.70
N LEU A 146 -26.22 2.59 10.07
CA LEU A 146 -25.87 1.59 9.06
C LEU A 146 -25.85 0.17 9.64
N CYS A 147 -25.21 -0.01 10.78
CA CYS A 147 -25.15 -1.29 11.49
C CYS A 147 -26.55 -1.77 11.90
N HIS A 148 -27.41 -0.88 12.39
CA HIS A 148 -28.80 -1.22 12.67
C HIS A 148 -29.56 -1.66 11.42
N MET A 149 -29.34 -1.00 10.28
CA MET A 149 -29.94 -1.39 9.01
C MET A 149 -29.48 -2.78 8.57
N PHE A 150 -28.17 -3.07 8.61
CA PHE A 150 -27.62 -4.37 8.19
C PHE A 150 -27.94 -5.54 9.12
N ARG A 151 -28.31 -5.29 10.38
CA ARG A 151 -28.77 -6.36 11.29
C ARG A 151 -30.14 -6.90 10.89
N GLU A 152 -30.98 -6.08 10.27
CA GLU A 152 -32.34 -6.46 9.87
C GLU A 152 -32.41 -6.77 8.36
N ASN A 153 -31.66 -6.02 7.54
CA ASN A 153 -31.68 -6.17 6.10
C ASN A 153 -30.95 -7.46 5.68
N THR A 154 -31.64 -8.27 4.88
CA THR A 154 -31.13 -9.56 4.37
C THR A 154 -31.00 -9.59 2.85
N CYS A 155 -31.23 -8.47 2.17
CA CYS A 155 -31.31 -8.40 0.70
C CYS A 155 -30.12 -7.69 0.05
N ILE A 156 -29.45 -6.76 0.74
CA ILE A 156 -28.33 -6.00 0.18
C ILE A 156 -27.10 -6.90 0.01
N THR A 157 -26.77 -7.25 -1.23
CA THR A 157 -25.59 -8.01 -1.61
C THR A 157 -24.39 -7.12 -1.91
N ASP A 158 -24.65 -5.87 -2.31
CA ASP A 158 -23.65 -4.95 -2.84
C ASP A 158 -23.70 -3.61 -2.11
N LEU A 159 -22.67 -3.34 -1.29
CA LEU A 159 -22.56 -2.13 -0.50
C LEU A 159 -21.38 -1.28 -0.95
N ASN A 160 -21.65 -0.03 -1.33
CA ASN A 160 -20.63 0.96 -1.61
C ASN A 160 -20.70 2.13 -0.63
N LEU A 161 -19.70 2.22 0.25
CA LEU A 161 -19.47 3.29 1.23
C LEU A 161 -18.21 4.10 0.90
N SER A 162 -17.76 4.10 -0.36
CA SER A 162 -16.52 4.78 -0.74
C SER A 162 -16.61 6.31 -0.64
N GLU A 163 -15.46 6.97 -0.54
CA GLU A 163 -15.34 8.43 -0.49
C GLU A 163 -16.11 9.10 0.66
N ASN A 164 -16.18 8.43 1.82
CA ASN A 164 -16.83 8.93 3.03
C ASN A 164 -15.80 9.28 4.12
N GLN A 165 -16.27 9.59 5.32
CA GLN A 165 -15.47 10.04 6.47
C GLN A 165 -15.51 9.03 7.62
N ILE A 166 -15.63 7.73 7.30
CA ILE A 166 -15.60 6.66 8.30
C ILE A 166 -14.14 6.48 8.75
N THR A 167 -13.90 6.47 10.05
CA THR A 167 -12.57 6.30 10.63
C THR A 167 -12.41 4.91 11.24
N SER A 168 -11.18 4.58 11.66
CA SER A 168 -10.92 3.32 12.37
C SER A 168 -11.70 3.15 13.68
N LYS A 169 -12.27 4.22 14.26
CA LYS A 169 -13.05 4.13 15.51
C LYS A 169 -14.30 3.28 15.34
N SER A 170 -14.93 3.34 14.18
CA SER A 170 -16.13 2.57 13.87
C SER A 170 -15.85 1.32 13.04
N ALA A 171 -14.57 1.01 12.77
CA ALA A 171 -14.20 -0.15 11.96
C ALA A 171 -14.59 -1.48 12.62
N GLU A 172 -14.47 -1.58 13.96
CA GLU A 172 -14.85 -2.76 14.72
C GLU A 172 -16.32 -3.11 14.53
N ILE A 173 -17.23 -2.23 14.96
CA ILE A 173 -18.68 -2.46 14.87
C ILE A 173 -19.17 -2.60 13.43
N LEU A 174 -18.56 -1.89 12.49
CA LEU A 174 -18.91 -2.01 11.07
C LEU A 174 -18.53 -3.39 10.53
N CYS A 175 -17.29 -3.82 10.74
CA CYS A 175 -16.81 -5.09 10.22
C CYS A 175 -17.50 -6.28 10.91
N GLU A 176 -17.77 -6.21 12.21
CA GLU A 176 -18.50 -7.24 12.95
C GLU A 176 -19.90 -7.49 12.36
N VAL A 177 -20.65 -6.41 12.12
CA VAL A 177 -22.00 -6.51 11.54
C VAL A 177 -21.95 -6.97 10.10
N LEU A 178 -21.03 -6.44 9.28
CA LEU A 178 -20.90 -6.86 7.88
C LEU A 178 -20.39 -8.31 7.75
N ALA A 179 -19.58 -8.81 8.68
CA ALA A 179 -19.16 -10.21 8.72
C ALA A 179 -20.34 -11.16 9.00
N SER A 180 -21.30 -10.69 9.80
CA SER A 180 -22.55 -11.42 10.10
C SER A 180 -23.57 -11.34 8.96
N ALA A 181 -23.44 -10.36 8.05
CA ALA A 181 -24.32 -10.17 6.89
C ALA A 181 -24.02 -11.21 5.80
N THR A 182 -24.54 -12.43 5.97
CA THR A 182 -24.23 -13.58 5.09
C THR A 182 -24.62 -13.38 3.62
N GLN A 183 -25.51 -12.44 3.31
CA GLN A 183 -25.89 -12.08 1.94
C GLN A 183 -24.86 -11.22 1.22
N LEU A 184 -23.94 -10.56 1.94
CA LEU A 184 -23.05 -9.56 1.37
C LEU A 184 -21.99 -10.21 0.47
N LEU A 185 -21.98 -9.82 -0.80
CA LEU A 185 -21.08 -10.32 -1.83
C LEU A 185 -19.97 -9.31 -2.14
N ARG A 186 -20.29 -8.00 -2.10
CA ARG A 186 -19.40 -6.95 -2.59
C ARG A 186 -19.39 -5.77 -1.61
N LEU A 187 -18.20 -5.42 -1.15
CA LEU A 187 -17.99 -4.32 -0.20
C LEU A 187 -16.95 -3.33 -0.71
N ASN A 188 -17.33 -2.06 -0.80
CA ASN A 188 -16.41 -0.98 -1.15
C ASN A 188 -16.32 0.06 -0.03
N LEU A 189 -15.13 0.17 0.57
CA LEU A 189 -14.76 1.10 1.64
C LEU A 189 -13.63 2.05 1.20
N ARG A 190 -13.37 2.14 -0.11
CA ARG A 190 -12.31 2.98 -0.69
C ARG A 190 -12.40 4.44 -0.22
N LYS A 191 -11.26 5.11 0.00
CA LYS A 191 -11.19 6.56 0.30
C LYS A 191 -12.02 6.96 1.51
N ASN A 192 -11.82 6.23 2.61
CA ASN A 192 -12.29 6.62 3.93
C ASN A 192 -11.07 7.04 4.76
N LEU A 193 -11.23 7.15 6.07
CA LEU A 193 -10.20 7.55 7.01
C LEU A 193 -9.75 6.36 7.87
N PHE A 194 -9.75 5.16 7.28
CA PHE A 194 -9.24 3.96 7.94
C PHE A 194 -7.72 4.01 8.03
N SER A 195 -7.19 3.76 9.21
CA SER A 195 -5.76 3.72 9.52
C SER A 195 -5.31 2.31 9.86
N ASP A 196 -4.03 2.16 10.16
CA ASP A 196 -3.41 0.85 10.45
C ASP A 196 -4.07 0.06 11.60
N THR A 197 -4.82 0.73 12.48
CA THR A 197 -5.58 0.08 13.57
C THR A 197 -6.80 -0.68 13.07
N SER A 198 -7.33 -0.35 11.90
CA SER A 198 -8.47 -1.04 11.29
C SER A 198 -8.11 -2.38 10.65
N GLY A 199 -6.82 -2.64 10.42
CA GLY A 199 -6.33 -3.83 9.72
C GLY A 199 -6.75 -5.15 10.39
N ILE A 200 -6.89 -5.17 11.71
CA ILE A 200 -7.39 -6.34 12.45
C ILE A 200 -8.85 -6.65 12.10
N PHE A 201 -9.71 -5.64 12.06
CA PHE A 201 -11.14 -5.82 11.77
C PHE A 201 -11.37 -6.19 10.30
N PHE A 202 -10.60 -5.63 9.37
CA PHE A 202 -10.64 -6.08 7.98
C PHE A 202 -10.15 -7.52 7.81
N SER A 203 -9.14 -7.93 8.60
CA SER A 203 -8.66 -9.31 8.57
C SER A 203 -9.70 -10.30 9.09
N GLU A 204 -10.44 -9.93 10.14
CA GLU A 204 -11.54 -10.73 10.67
C GLU A 204 -12.69 -10.81 9.66
N LEU A 205 -13.06 -9.68 9.05
CA LEU A 205 -14.11 -9.63 8.03
C LEU A 205 -13.84 -10.58 6.87
N ILE A 206 -12.64 -10.52 6.26
CA ILE A 206 -12.33 -11.41 5.12
C ILE A 206 -12.18 -12.87 5.52
N ALA A 207 -11.80 -13.17 6.76
CA ALA A 207 -11.62 -14.54 7.25
C ALA A 207 -12.94 -15.21 7.64
N THR A 208 -13.93 -14.44 8.08
CA THR A 208 -15.21 -14.94 8.61
C THR A 208 -16.37 -14.85 7.61
N SER A 209 -16.27 -13.96 6.62
CA SER A 209 -17.33 -13.76 5.63
C SER A 209 -17.59 -15.02 4.80
N LEU A 210 -18.85 -15.45 4.77
CA LEU A 210 -19.26 -16.69 4.08
C LEU A 210 -19.45 -16.53 2.57
N ASN A 211 -19.68 -15.32 2.07
CA ASN A 211 -19.97 -15.08 0.66
C ASN A 211 -19.29 -13.83 0.07
N LEU A 212 -18.40 -13.15 0.80
CA LEU A 212 -17.77 -11.92 0.32
C LEU A 212 -16.77 -12.22 -0.81
N VAL A 213 -17.14 -11.89 -2.05
CA VAL A 213 -16.37 -12.14 -3.27
C VAL A 213 -15.46 -10.97 -3.62
N TYR A 214 -15.88 -9.73 -3.32
CA TYR A 214 -15.16 -8.51 -3.64
C TYR A 214 -15.01 -7.61 -2.42
N MET A 215 -13.78 -7.16 -2.16
CA MET A 215 -13.51 -6.16 -1.15
C MET A 215 -12.55 -5.09 -1.68
N ASN A 216 -12.91 -3.82 -1.45
CA ASN A 216 -12.05 -2.69 -1.78
C ASN A 216 -11.83 -1.79 -0.56
N ILE A 217 -10.60 -1.74 -0.08
CA ILE A 217 -10.17 -0.84 1.00
C ILE A 217 -9.03 0.09 0.54
N SER A 218 -8.97 0.37 -0.76
CA SER A 218 -7.96 1.25 -1.36
C SER A 218 -8.08 2.71 -0.91
N TYR A 219 -7.02 3.51 -1.08
CA TYR A 219 -6.99 4.92 -0.69
C TYR A 219 -7.35 5.16 0.78
N ASN A 220 -6.84 4.31 1.67
CA ASN A 220 -6.89 4.51 3.11
C ASN A 220 -5.46 4.69 3.64
N ASP A 221 -5.29 4.72 4.95
CA ASP A 221 -4.01 4.94 5.62
C ASP A 221 -3.44 3.66 6.25
N LEU A 222 -3.71 2.50 5.64
CA LEU A 222 -3.27 1.18 6.11
C LEU A 222 -1.74 1.04 5.99
N GLY A 223 -1.11 0.49 7.03
CA GLY A 223 0.34 0.45 7.19
C GLY A 223 0.89 -0.97 7.39
N GLU A 224 2.04 -1.07 8.09
CA GLU A 224 2.72 -2.33 8.31
C GLU A 224 1.91 -3.29 9.20
N MET A 225 1.12 -2.79 10.16
CA MET A 225 0.30 -3.67 11.00
C MET A 225 -0.81 -4.33 10.18
N SER A 226 -1.40 -3.61 9.24
CA SER A 226 -2.40 -4.12 8.32
C SER A 226 -1.82 -5.22 7.45
N CYS A 227 -0.55 -5.10 7.00
CA CYS A 227 0.14 -6.21 6.33
C CYS A 227 0.19 -7.48 7.21
N TYR A 228 0.46 -7.32 8.50
CA TYR A 228 0.50 -8.43 9.45
C TYR A 228 -0.87 -9.08 9.63
N TYR A 229 -1.92 -8.30 9.90
CA TYR A 229 -3.26 -8.83 10.14
C TYR A 229 -3.86 -9.45 8.88
N ILE A 230 -3.90 -8.68 7.78
CA ILE A 230 -4.46 -9.12 6.51
C ILE A 230 -3.68 -10.31 5.96
N GLY A 231 -2.34 -10.25 6.00
CA GLY A 231 -1.50 -11.36 5.53
C GLY A 231 -1.75 -12.67 6.26
N ARG A 232 -2.03 -12.61 7.57
CA ARG A 232 -2.41 -13.81 8.34
C ARG A 232 -3.81 -14.34 8.06
N ALA A 233 -4.72 -13.48 7.60
CA ALA A 233 -6.11 -13.81 7.28
C ALA A 233 -6.33 -14.24 5.82
N LEU A 234 -5.41 -13.90 4.92
CA LEU A 234 -5.50 -14.29 3.50
C LEU A 234 -5.72 -15.80 3.30
N PRO A 235 -5.04 -16.73 4.00
CA PRO A 235 -5.29 -18.16 3.82
C PRO A 235 -6.73 -18.59 4.17
N GLN A 236 -7.40 -17.86 5.07
CA GLN A 236 -8.77 -18.13 5.53
C GLN A 236 -9.83 -17.41 4.69
N ALA A 237 -9.45 -16.43 3.88
CA ALA A 237 -10.32 -15.74 2.93
C ALA A 237 -10.70 -16.66 1.76
N THR A 238 -11.55 -17.65 2.05
CA THR A 238 -11.96 -18.72 1.12
C THR A 238 -13.01 -18.29 0.11
N THR A 239 -13.65 -17.15 0.30
CA THR A 239 -14.73 -16.64 -0.56
C THR A 239 -14.26 -15.49 -1.44
N LEU A 240 -13.23 -14.77 -0.99
CA LEU A 240 -12.71 -13.57 -1.63
C LEU A 240 -11.98 -13.91 -2.95
N ILE A 241 -12.47 -13.32 -4.04
CA ILE A 241 -11.93 -13.48 -5.39
C ILE A 241 -11.16 -12.24 -5.82
N GLU A 242 -11.64 -11.06 -5.44
CA GLU A 242 -11.06 -9.77 -5.81
C GLU A 242 -10.80 -8.92 -4.57
N PHE A 243 -9.53 -8.50 -4.40
CA PHE A 243 -9.13 -7.67 -3.28
C PHE A 243 -8.32 -6.46 -3.74
N ASP A 244 -8.85 -5.26 -3.48
CA ASP A 244 -8.15 -4.00 -3.75
C ASP A 244 -7.61 -3.37 -2.47
N LEU A 245 -6.29 -3.34 -2.38
CA LEU A 245 -5.47 -2.77 -1.30
C LEU A 245 -4.65 -1.57 -1.80
N SER A 246 -4.91 -1.07 -3.00
CA SER A 246 -4.09 -0.03 -3.62
C SER A 246 -4.12 1.31 -2.87
N TRP A 247 -3.12 2.15 -3.11
CA TRP A 247 -3.05 3.50 -2.52
C TRP A 247 -3.16 3.48 -0.99
N ASN A 248 -2.42 2.59 -0.37
CA ASN A 248 -2.20 2.54 1.08
C ASN A 248 -0.69 2.70 1.35
N ARG A 249 -0.23 2.36 2.54
CA ARG A 249 1.19 2.36 2.94
C ARG A 249 1.64 0.95 3.34
N LEU A 250 1.24 -0.07 2.57
CA LEU A 250 1.59 -1.47 2.80
C LEU A 250 3.06 -1.74 2.43
N LYS A 251 3.97 -1.21 3.23
CA LYS A 251 5.43 -1.30 3.06
C LYS A 251 6.09 -1.85 4.31
N GLY A 252 7.41 -1.97 4.26
CA GLY A 252 8.23 -2.32 5.42
C GLY A 252 8.30 -3.80 5.75
N ARG A 253 8.65 -4.14 6.99
CA ARG A 253 9.09 -5.49 7.34
C ARG A 253 7.94 -6.50 7.37
N LYS A 254 6.75 -6.06 7.79
CA LYS A 254 5.57 -6.93 7.93
C LYS A 254 4.88 -7.27 6.61
N LEU A 255 5.36 -6.73 5.49
CA LEU A 255 4.87 -7.11 4.17
C LEU A 255 5.15 -8.59 3.84
N ASP A 256 6.08 -9.23 4.55
CA ASP A 256 6.30 -10.68 4.47
C ASP A 256 5.06 -11.50 4.81
N PHE A 257 4.17 -11.00 5.68
CA PHE A 257 2.90 -11.65 5.99
C PHE A 257 1.95 -11.66 4.78
N ILE A 258 1.91 -10.59 3.98
CA ILE A 258 1.14 -10.59 2.73
C ILE A 258 1.72 -11.62 1.76
N GLY A 259 3.04 -11.68 1.63
CA GLY A 259 3.71 -12.66 0.76
C GLY A 259 3.42 -14.11 1.16
N LYS A 260 3.53 -14.43 2.46
CA LYS A 260 3.22 -15.77 3.00
C LYS A 260 1.73 -16.11 2.91
N GLY A 261 0.86 -15.18 3.29
CA GLY A 261 -0.58 -15.37 3.20
C GLY A 261 -1.06 -15.62 1.78
N LEU A 262 -0.53 -14.86 0.81
CA LEU A 262 -0.82 -15.04 -0.60
C LEU A 262 -0.27 -16.38 -1.14
N ALA A 263 0.90 -16.83 -0.67
CA ALA A 263 1.45 -18.13 -1.04
C ALA A 263 0.50 -19.29 -0.68
N GLU A 264 -0.21 -19.17 0.44
CA GLU A 264 -1.13 -20.19 0.96
C GLU A 264 -2.59 -20.02 0.50
N ASN A 265 -2.98 -18.81 0.08
CA ASN A 265 -4.36 -18.54 -0.36
C ASN A 265 -4.72 -19.35 -1.63
N LYS A 266 -5.90 -20.00 -1.60
CA LYS A 266 -6.37 -20.92 -2.64
C LYS A 266 -7.52 -20.38 -3.49
N ASN A 267 -7.92 -19.12 -3.32
CA ASN A 267 -9.18 -18.62 -3.88
C ASN A 267 -9.00 -17.32 -4.66
N LEU A 268 -8.21 -16.38 -4.15
CA LEU A 268 -8.02 -15.05 -4.69
C LEU A 268 -7.50 -15.10 -6.14
N LYS A 269 -8.18 -14.37 -7.02
CA LYS A 269 -7.87 -14.30 -8.46
C LYS A 269 -7.32 -12.94 -8.86
N TYR A 270 -7.79 -11.87 -8.23
CA TYR A 270 -7.36 -10.50 -8.49
C TYR A 270 -6.85 -9.86 -7.20
N LEU A 271 -5.62 -9.35 -7.23
CA LEU A 271 -5.03 -8.60 -6.14
C LEU A 271 -4.42 -7.30 -6.67
N ASN A 272 -4.92 -6.17 -6.16
CA ASN A 272 -4.35 -4.86 -6.47
C ASN A 272 -3.56 -4.35 -5.26
N LEU A 273 -2.24 -4.26 -5.41
CA LEU A 273 -1.30 -3.72 -4.44
C LEU A 273 -0.63 -2.44 -4.96
N SER A 274 -1.15 -1.82 -6.03
CA SER A 274 -0.55 -0.61 -6.61
C SER A 274 -0.44 0.54 -5.61
N ALA A 275 0.55 1.42 -5.81
CA ALA A 275 0.74 2.63 -4.99
C ALA A 275 0.88 2.38 -3.48
N ASN A 276 1.59 1.31 -3.07
CA ASN A 276 1.86 1.00 -1.65
C ASN A 276 3.31 1.25 -1.19
N GLY A 277 4.23 1.40 -2.14
CA GLY A 277 5.66 1.58 -1.85
C GLY A 277 6.35 0.29 -1.39
N ILE A 278 6.00 -0.84 -2.00
CA ILE A 278 6.53 -2.20 -1.73
C ILE A 278 8.06 -2.30 -1.87
N GLY A 279 8.65 -1.55 -2.80
CA GLY A 279 10.07 -1.61 -3.15
C GLY A 279 11.01 -0.87 -2.18
N PRO A 280 12.33 -1.15 -2.23
CA PRO A 280 13.02 -1.79 -3.36
C PRO A 280 13.40 -3.26 -3.19
N ARG A 281 13.35 -3.85 -1.98
CA ARG A 281 13.93 -5.20 -1.75
C ARG A 281 13.00 -6.18 -1.05
N VAL A 282 12.67 -5.92 0.21
CA VAL A 282 11.96 -6.89 1.07
C VAL A 282 10.62 -7.27 0.44
N GLY A 283 9.77 -6.30 0.12
CA GLY A 283 8.48 -6.57 -0.51
C GLY A 283 8.59 -7.36 -1.80
N CYS A 284 9.55 -7.03 -2.67
CA CYS A 284 9.76 -7.75 -3.92
C CYS A 284 10.19 -9.21 -3.71
N ARG A 285 11.04 -9.48 -2.69
CA ARG A 285 11.45 -10.85 -2.33
C ARG A 285 10.26 -11.68 -1.83
N GLU A 286 9.44 -11.10 -0.97
CA GLU A 286 8.29 -11.81 -0.38
C GLU A 286 7.18 -12.04 -1.42
N LEU A 287 6.96 -11.10 -2.33
CA LEU A 287 6.08 -11.30 -3.49
C LEU A 287 6.63 -12.34 -4.47
N ALA A 288 7.95 -12.42 -4.67
CA ALA A 288 8.56 -13.49 -5.47
C ALA A 288 8.28 -14.86 -4.86
N TYR A 289 8.38 -14.97 -3.53
CA TYR A 289 8.01 -16.17 -2.78
C TYR A 289 6.53 -16.50 -2.96
N ALA A 290 5.64 -15.50 -2.84
CA ALA A 290 4.20 -15.68 -3.04
C ALA A 290 3.90 -16.24 -4.44
N LEU A 291 4.43 -15.60 -5.49
CA LEU A 291 4.22 -16.01 -6.88
C LEU A 291 4.74 -17.42 -7.16
N ARG A 292 5.85 -17.82 -6.54
CA ARG A 292 6.39 -19.18 -6.71
C ARG A 292 5.44 -20.27 -6.21
N ASN A 293 4.68 -19.99 -5.15
CA ASN A 293 3.89 -20.99 -4.43
C ASN A 293 2.38 -20.88 -4.71
N ASN A 294 1.89 -19.68 -5.01
CA ASN A 294 0.48 -19.45 -5.30
C ASN A 294 0.11 -20.05 -6.67
N GLN A 295 -1.03 -20.74 -6.72
CA GLN A 295 -1.53 -21.44 -7.91
C GLN A 295 -2.92 -20.94 -8.34
N THR A 296 -3.32 -19.75 -7.89
CA THR A 296 -4.72 -19.33 -7.96
C THR A 296 -4.87 -17.93 -8.51
N LEU A 297 -3.95 -17.04 -8.15
CA LEU A 297 -3.92 -15.66 -8.60
C LEU A 297 -3.74 -15.58 -10.11
N LYS A 298 -4.58 -14.77 -10.74
CA LYS A 298 -4.64 -14.51 -12.18
C LYS A 298 -4.13 -13.11 -12.52
N THR A 299 -4.48 -12.13 -11.70
CA THR A 299 -4.11 -10.74 -11.92
C THR A 299 -3.46 -10.17 -10.68
N LEU A 300 -2.26 -9.60 -10.87
CA LEU A 300 -1.53 -8.90 -9.82
C LEU A 300 -1.12 -7.51 -10.33
N ASP A 301 -1.57 -6.48 -9.62
CA ASP A 301 -1.16 -5.10 -9.90
C ASP A 301 -0.15 -4.61 -8.86
N LEU A 302 1.05 -4.32 -9.33
CA LEU A 302 2.19 -3.77 -8.59
C LEU A 302 2.61 -2.41 -9.14
N SER A 303 1.76 -1.70 -9.87
CA SER A 303 2.07 -0.37 -10.42
C SER A 303 2.37 0.65 -9.30
N ASP A 304 3.18 1.67 -9.58
CA ASP A 304 3.49 2.75 -8.63
C ASP A 304 4.07 2.31 -7.27
N ASN A 305 4.86 1.23 -7.23
CA ASN A 305 5.34 0.64 -5.97
C ASN A 305 6.80 0.92 -5.62
N ARG A 306 7.44 1.86 -6.31
CA ARG A 306 8.86 2.19 -6.14
C ARG A 306 9.76 0.96 -6.31
N ILE A 307 9.37 0.01 -7.15
CA ILE A 307 10.14 -1.18 -7.47
C ILE A 307 11.30 -0.77 -8.38
N THR A 308 12.52 -0.98 -7.89
CA THR A 308 13.75 -0.65 -8.64
C THR A 308 14.21 -1.83 -9.50
N ALA A 309 15.25 -1.62 -10.32
CA ALA A 309 15.87 -2.70 -11.10
C ALA A 309 16.25 -3.91 -10.21
N GLU A 310 16.79 -3.63 -9.02
CA GLU A 310 17.14 -4.68 -8.05
C GLU A 310 15.91 -5.45 -7.55
N GLY A 311 14.85 -4.75 -7.16
CA GLY A 311 13.59 -5.38 -6.74
C GLY A 311 12.98 -6.24 -7.85
N SER A 312 13.13 -5.80 -9.09
CA SER A 312 12.67 -6.52 -10.28
C SER A 312 13.41 -7.83 -10.51
N VAL A 313 14.73 -7.85 -10.27
CA VAL A 313 15.55 -9.08 -10.31
C VAL A 313 15.14 -10.06 -9.20
N LEU A 314 14.71 -9.56 -8.04
CA LEU A 314 14.18 -10.43 -6.98
C LEU A 314 12.81 -10.98 -7.37
N LEU A 315 11.92 -10.12 -7.85
CA LEU A 315 10.57 -10.49 -8.26
C LEU A 315 10.58 -11.47 -9.44
N SER A 316 11.50 -11.31 -10.39
CA SER A 316 11.56 -12.15 -11.59
C SER A 316 11.75 -13.63 -11.31
N LYS A 317 12.36 -13.97 -10.16
CA LYS A 317 12.54 -15.35 -9.69
C LYS A 317 11.23 -16.05 -9.38
N GLY A 318 10.17 -15.30 -9.03
CA GLY A 318 8.84 -15.85 -8.78
C GLY A 318 8.19 -16.43 -10.05
N PHE A 319 8.51 -15.86 -11.23
CA PHE A 319 7.93 -16.31 -12.50
C PHE A 319 8.56 -17.57 -13.07
N TYR A 320 9.70 -18.03 -12.53
CA TYR A 320 10.40 -19.22 -13.05
C TYR A 320 9.54 -20.49 -13.03
N VAL A 321 8.52 -20.54 -12.16
CA VAL A 321 7.62 -21.70 -12.04
C VAL A 321 6.14 -21.33 -12.02
N ASN A 322 5.77 -20.06 -11.82
CA ASN A 322 4.36 -19.68 -11.77
C ASN A 322 3.68 -19.85 -13.14
N SER A 323 2.66 -20.71 -13.19
CA SER A 323 1.88 -20.99 -14.41
C SER A 323 0.48 -20.40 -14.40
N THR A 324 0.10 -19.70 -13.32
CA THR A 324 -1.30 -19.34 -13.08
C THR A 324 -1.60 -17.89 -13.34
N LEU A 325 -0.63 -16.99 -13.12
CA LEU A 325 -0.76 -15.56 -13.34
C LEU A 325 -0.87 -15.27 -14.84
N THR A 326 -1.93 -14.55 -15.23
CA THR A 326 -2.25 -14.19 -16.61
C THR A 326 -2.03 -12.71 -16.89
N CYS A 327 -2.13 -11.85 -15.88
CA CYS A 327 -1.92 -10.41 -16.02
C CYS A 327 -1.03 -9.89 -14.88
N LEU A 328 0.08 -9.24 -15.26
CA LEU A 328 0.98 -8.58 -14.33
C LEU A 328 1.10 -7.12 -14.73
N LYS A 329 0.71 -6.22 -13.83
CA LYS A 329 0.88 -4.78 -14.01
C LYS A 329 1.98 -4.27 -13.11
N MET A 330 2.93 -3.54 -13.70
CA MET A 330 4.05 -2.93 -13.00
C MET A 330 4.35 -1.52 -13.52
N ALA A 331 3.36 -0.86 -14.14
CA ALA A 331 3.51 0.49 -14.68
C ALA A 331 4.03 1.49 -13.63
N ARG A 332 4.70 2.55 -14.09
CA ARG A 332 5.21 3.65 -13.24
C ARG A 332 6.09 3.18 -12.08
N ASN A 333 6.91 2.15 -12.28
CA ASN A 333 7.96 1.76 -11.32
C ASN A 333 9.34 2.25 -11.80
N PRO A 334 10.22 2.71 -10.90
CA PRO A 334 11.58 3.16 -11.22
C PRO A 334 12.53 1.97 -11.48
N MET A 335 12.06 0.97 -12.23
CA MET A 335 12.80 -0.26 -12.50
C MET A 335 13.76 -0.12 -13.69
N GLN A 336 13.56 0.91 -14.51
CA GLN A 336 14.33 1.20 -15.73
C GLN A 336 14.30 0.02 -16.71
N THR A 337 15.01 0.12 -17.83
CA THR A 337 15.17 -0.99 -18.78
C THR A 337 15.65 -2.27 -18.10
N ALA A 338 16.63 -2.17 -17.18
CA ALA A 338 17.23 -3.34 -16.54
C ALA A 338 16.20 -4.16 -15.74
N GLY A 339 15.26 -3.51 -15.07
CA GLY A 339 14.19 -4.18 -14.36
C GLY A 339 13.18 -4.83 -15.30
N CYS A 340 12.76 -4.13 -16.36
CA CYS A 340 11.88 -4.69 -17.40
C CYS A 340 12.50 -5.93 -18.05
N PHE A 341 13.79 -5.85 -18.40
CA PHE A 341 14.56 -6.96 -18.95
C PHE A 341 14.60 -8.15 -17.99
N ALA A 342 14.82 -7.90 -16.69
CA ALA A 342 14.85 -8.96 -15.68
C ALA A 342 13.50 -9.69 -15.54
N ILE A 343 12.38 -8.96 -15.54
CA ILE A 343 11.03 -9.53 -15.45
C ILE A 343 10.75 -10.39 -16.70
N LEU A 344 10.95 -9.83 -17.90
CA LEU A 344 10.72 -10.55 -19.15
C LEU A 344 11.62 -11.78 -19.28
N THR A 345 12.88 -11.69 -18.88
CA THR A 345 13.80 -12.84 -18.82
C THR A 345 13.27 -13.93 -17.90
N GLY A 346 12.73 -13.55 -16.73
CA GLY A 346 12.17 -14.53 -15.79
C GLY A 346 10.93 -15.24 -16.32
N ILE A 347 10.07 -14.51 -17.03
CA ILE A 347 8.91 -15.06 -17.74
C ILE A 347 9.37 -16.05 -18.82
N LEU A 348 10.35 -15.68 -19.64
CA LEU A 348 10.84 -16.53 -20.75
C LEU A 348 11.60 -17.79 -20.31
N ARG A 349 12.03 -17.85 -19.05
CA ARG A 349 12.64 -19.05 -18.46
C ARG A 349 11.62 -20.11 -18.08
N ASN A 350 10.34 -19.73 -17.94
CA ASN A 350 9.30 -20.65 -17.55
C ASN A 350 8.55 -21.18 -18.79
N PRO A 351 8.71 -22.48 -19.13
CA PRO A 351 8.03 -23.07 -20.28
C PRO A 351 6.51 -23.17 -20.09
N ASN A 352 6.03 -23.14 -18.84
CA ASN A 352 4.62 -23.23 -18.49
C ASN A 352 4.06 -21.86 -18.08
N CYS A 353 4.67 -20.76 -18.51
CA CYS A 353 4.19 -19.43 -18.15
C CYS A 353 2.78 -19.20 -18.69
N GLY A 354 1.85 -18.84 -17.80
CA GLY A 354 0.46 -18.51 -18.15
C GLY A 354 0.23 -17.03 -18.48
N LEU A 355 1.29 -16.20 -18.50
CA LEU A 355 1.15 -14.75 -18.61
C LEU A 355 0.72 -14.35 -20.03
N LEU A 356 -0.35 -13.57 -20.10
CA LEU A 356 -0.94 -13.02 -21.34
C LEU A 356 -0.71 -11.52 -21.44
N GLU A 357 -0.62 -10.82 -20.31
CA GLU A 357 -0.38 -9.39 -20.28
C GLU A 357 0.72 -9.03 -19.27
N LEU A 358 1.72 -8.32 -19.78
CA LEU A 358 2.77 -7.67 -18.99
C LEU A 358 2.68 -6.16 -19.26
N ASP A 359 2.17 -5.42 -18.30
CA ASP A 359 2.04 -3.96 -18.39
C ASP A 359 3.19 -3.26 -17.67
N LEU A 360 4.06 -2.64 -18.46
CA LEU A 360 5.20 -1.82 -18.06
C LEU A 360 5.05 -0.37 -18.56
N GLN A 361 3.82 0.11 -18.76
CA GLN A 361 3.57 1.48 -19.20
C GLN A 361 4.26 2.51 -18.30
N ASP A 362 4.59 3.65 -18.90
CA ASP A 362 5.33 4.74 -18.27
C ASP A 362 6.73 4.36 -17.74
N ILE A 363 7.33 3.30 -18.29
CA ILE A 363 8.73 2.93 -18.04
C ILE A 363 9.50 3.03 -19.36
N VAL A 364 10.63 3.75 -19.32
CA VAL A 364 11.52 3.88 -20.47
C VAL A 364 12.29 2.57 -20.66
N VAL A 365 12.23 2.04 -21.88
CA VAL A 365 12.96 0.84 -22.31
C VAL A 365 13.91 1.18 -23.45
N ASN A 366 14.87 0.31 -23.75
CA ASN A 366 15.81 0.52 -24.83
C ASN A 366 15.88 -0.65 -25.80
N GLN A 367 16.79 -0.57 -26.78
CA GLN A 367 16.94 -1.56 -27.82
C GLN A 367 17.15 -3.00 -27.28
N ASP A 368 17.93 -3.19 -26.22
CA ASP A 368 18.19 -4.53 -25.68
C ASP A 368 16.91 -5.19 -25.13
N PHE A 369 15.99 -4.38 -24.59
CA PHE A 369 14.68 -4.87 -24.17
C PHE A 369 13.78 -5.18 -25.37
N LEU A 370 13.85 -4.38 -26.45
CA LEU A 370 13.09 -4.63 -27.68
C LEU A 370 13.54 -5.94 -28.33
N ASP A 371 14.86 -6.20 -28.40
CA ASP A 371 15.40 -7.45 -28.93
C ASP A 371 14.94 -8.68 -28.10
N LEU A 372 14.86 -8.51 -26.77
CA LEU A 372 14.31 -9.53 -25.87
C LEU A 372 12.79 -9.71 -26.08
N GLN A 373 12.06 -8.63 -26.33
CA GLN A 373 10.63 -8.66 -26.64
C GLN A 373 10.35 -9.40 -27.95
N ASP A 374 11.16 -9.18 -28.99
CA ASP A 374 11.03 -9.91 -30.26
C ASP A 374 11.26 -11.41 -30.05
N SER A 375 12.27 -11.77 -29.25
CA SER A 375 12.48 -13.15 -28.81
C SER A 375 11.31 -13.70 -28.00
N ALA A 376 10.67 -12.87 -27.18
CA ALA A 376 9.50 -13.23 -26.39
C ALA A 376 8.29 -13.51 -27.25
N ARG A 377 8.05 -12.72 -28.31
CA ARG A 377 6.94 -12.88 -29.25
C ARG A 377 6.99 -14.22 -29.98
N ILE A 378 8.20 -14.76 -30.23
CA ILE A 378 8.38 -16.08 -30.83
C ILE A 378 8.04 -17.19 -29.82
N LYS A 379 8.54 -17.08 -28.58
CA LYS A 379 8.36 -18.14 -27.56
C LYS A 379 6.98 -18.14 -26.91
N LEU A 380 6.39 -16.96 -26.71
CA LEU A 380 5.12 -16.72 -26.04
C LEU A 380 4.27 -15.80 -26.93
N PRO A 381 3.69 -16.31 -28.04
CA PRO A 381 2.99 -15.49 -29.02
C PRO A 381 1.73 -14.78 -28.46
N ASN A 382 1.15 -15.33 -27.40
CA ASN A 382 -0.03 -14.76 -26.74
C ASN A 382 0.32 -13.71 -25.67
N LEU A 383 1.60 -13.48 -25.39
CA LEU A 383 2.04 -12.49 -24.41
C LEU A 383 2.04 -11.08 -25.03
N CYS A 384 1.14 -10.24 -24.55
CA CYS A 384 1.12 -8.81 -24.81
C CYS A 384 2.03 -8.08 -23.81
N VAL A 385 3.07 -7.42 -24.30
CA VAL A 385 3.96 -6.59 -23.48
C VAL A 385 3.73 -5.13 -23.85
N ARG A 386 3.26 -4.32 -22.88
CA ARG A 386 3.11 -2.87 -23.01
C ARG A 386 4.25 -2.19 -22.26
N TYR A 387 4.80 -1.12 -22.80
CA TYR A 387 5.85 -0.30 -22.17
C TYR A 387 5.67 1.17 -22.51
N GLY A 388 6.42 2.04 -21.84
CA GLY A 388 6.41 3.47 -22.08
C GLY A 388 7.24 3.89 -23.31
N GLN A 389 8.02 4.95 -23.15
CA GLN A 389 8.85 5.48 -24.24
C GLN A 389 10.07 4.58 -24.52
N THR A 390 10.59 4.64 -25.74
CA THR A 390 11.85 3.98 -26.12
C THR A 390 13.01 4.97 -26.07
N SER A 391 14.18 4.50 -25.64
CA SER A 391 15.45 5.22 -25.75
C SER A 391 16.41 4.44 -26.66
N ASN A 392 17.23 5.18 -27.42
CA ASN A 392 18.32 4.62 -28.23
C ASN A 392 19.57 4.26 -27.39
N ASP A 393 19.54 4.54 -26.08
CA ASP A 393 20.62 4.19 -25.17
C ASP A 393 20.69 2.67 -24.98
N LYS A 394 21.65 1.99 -25.60
CA LYS A 394 21.96 0.59 -25.24
C LYS A 394 22.17 0.49 -23.73
N ILE A 395 21.78 -0.61 -23.09
CA ILE A 395 22.07 -0.79 -21.67
C ILE A 395 23.59 -0.66 -21.57
N ARG A 396 24.09 0.39 -20.88
CA ARG A 396 25.41 0.33 -20.27
C ARG A 396 25.30 -0.85 -19.33
N ALA A 397 25.70 -2.04 -19.84
CA ALA A 397 25.56 -3.34 -19.21
C ALA A 397 25.69 -3.12 -17.72
N LEU A 398 24.56 -3.25 -16.98
CA LEU A 398 24.45 -3.02 -15.53
C LEU A 398 25.66 -2.25 -14.99
N SER A 399 25.61 -0.90 -14.97
CA SER A 399 26.70 -0.06 -14.45
C SER A 399 27.46 -0.79 -13.33
N PRO A 400 28.80 -0.80 -13.31
CA PRO A 400 29.63 -1.66 -12.43
C PRO A 400 29.26 -1.67 -10.94
N ARG A 401 28.43 -0.72 -10.49
CA ARG A 401 27.75 -0.67 -9.19
C ARG A 401 26.78 -1.84 -8.89
N PHE A 402 26.36 -2.62 -9.88
CA PHE A 402 25.45 -3.79 -9.71
C PHE A 402 26.06 -5.15 -10.07
N LYS A 403 27.35 -5.21 -10.42
CA LYS A 403 28.12 -6.37 -9.92
C LYS A 403 27.93 -6.28 -8.40
N ARG A 404 27.65 -7.40 -7.69
CA ARG A 404 28.00 -7.44 -6.25
C ARG A 404 29.37 -6.76 -6.17
N PRO A 405 29.63 -5.80 -5.25
CA PRO A 405 30.98 -5.26 -5.13
C PRO A 405 31.88 -6.49 -5.20
N GLU A 406 32.74 -6.56 -6.23
CA GLU A 406 33.68 -7.66 -6.36
C GLU A 406 34.37 -7.61 -5.01
N GLN A 407 33.98 -8.53 -4.11
CA GLN A 407 34.38 -8.40 -2.72
C GLN A 407 35.88 -8.40 -2.81
N SER A 408 36.49 -7.35 -2.26
CA SER A 408 37.94 -7.26 -2.35
C SER A 408 38.50 -8.56 -1.78
N PRO A 409 39.61 -9.09 -2.30
CA PRO A 409 40.17 -10.32 -1.77
C PRO A 409 40.31 -10.30 -0.23
N LYS A 410 40.59 -9.11 0.33
CA LYS A 410 40.53 -8.82 1.78
C LYS A 410 39.15 -8.98 2.41
N GLU A 411 38.07 -8.46 1.84
CA GLU A 411 36.70 -8.66 2.34
C GLU A 411 36.26 -10.11 2.31
N ILE A 412 36.66 -10.87 1.28
CA ILE A 412 36.42 -12.32 1.18
C ILE A 412 37.16 -13.03 2.32
N LEU A 413 38.43 -12.67 2.56
CA LEU A 413 39.25 -13.23 3.64
C LEU A 413 38.73 -12.83 5.04
N ILE A 414 38.23 -11.61 5.24
CA ILE A 414 37.62 -11.13 6.49
C ILE A 414 36.30 -11.85 6.76
N THR A 415 35.46 -11.98 5.74
CA THR A 415 34.19 -12.70 5.84
C THR A 415 34.44 -14.18 6.12
N MET A 416 35.46 -14.77 5.47
CA MET A 416 35.95 -16.13 5.74
C MET A 416 36.37 -16.29 7.20
N GLY A 417 37.24 -15.42 7.72
CA GLY A 417 37.70 -15.53 9.12
C GLY A 417 36.57 -15.41 10.15
N ARG A 418 35.51 -14.65 9.83
CA ARG A 418 34.28 -14.59 10.66
C ARG A 418 33.45 -15.87 10.58
N CYS A 419 33.38 -16.53 9.43
CA CYS A 419 32.61 -17.77 9.23
C CYS A 419 33.32 -19.02 9.77
N THR A 420 34.65 -19.08 9.66
CA THR A 420 35.45 -20.24 10.09
C THR A 420 35.99 -20.14 11.52
N LYS A 421 35.93 -18.94 12.12
CA LYS A 421 36.60 -18.60 13.39
C LYS A 421 38.11 -18.87 13.38
N GLN A 422 38.73 -18.93 12.19
CA GLN A 422 40.16 -19.11 12.01
C GLN A 422 40.70 -17.91 11.23
N SER A 423 41.79 -17.32 11.71
CA SER A 423 42.46 -16.24 10.99
C SER A 423 43.26 -16.81 9.80
N LEU A 424 43.55 -15.96 8.81
CA LEU A 424 44.42 -16.37 7.70
C LEU A 424 45.82 -16.76 8.20
N ALA A 425 46.32 -16.12 9.27
CA ALA A 425 47.57 -16.48 9.91
C ALA A 425 47.52 -17.90 10.52
N ASP A 426 46.37 -18.33 11.06
CA ASP A 426 46.18 -19.66 11.65
C ASP A 426 46.28 -20.76 10.58
N LEU A 427 45.86 -20.46 9.36
CA LEU A 427 45.93 -21.37 8.21
C LEU A 427 47.34 -21.50 7.64
N LEU A 428 48.19 -20.48 7.84
CA LEU A 428 49.56 -20.43 7.32
C LEU A 428 50.60 -20.87 8.35
N ARG A 429 50.29 -20.81 9.64
CA ARG A 429 51.15 -21.32 10.74
C ARG A 429 51.73 -22.72 10.50
N PRO A 430 51.00 -23.71 9.97
CA PRO A 430 51.56 -25.04 9.71
C PRO A 430 52.59 -25.10 8.56
N LEU A 431 52.65 -24.06 7.72
CA LEU A 431 53.62 -23.94 6.63
C LEU A 431 54.90 -23.19 7.03
N ASP A 432 54.86 -22.48 8.15
CA ASP A 432 56.01 -21.77 8.68
C ASP A 432 56.88 -22.74 9.48
N THR A 433 57.82 -23.36 8.78
CA THR A 433 58.76 -24.33 9.36
C THR A 433 59.90 -23.67 10.12
N VAL A 434 60.13 -22.37 9.90
CA VAL A 434 61.31 -21.63 10.41
C VAL A 434 60.94 -20.70 11.58
N GLY A 435 59.65 -20.41 11.76
CA GLY A 435 59.10 -19.53 12.79
C GLY A 435 59.27 -18.05 12.48
N ASP A 436 59.59 -17.70 11.23
CA ASP A 436 59.83 -16.33 10.77
C ASP A 436 58.57 -15.64 10.25
N LYS A 437 57.42 -16.34 10.26
CA LYS A 437 56.13 -15.89 9.74
C LYS A 437 56.14 -15.52 8.26
N ILE A 438 56.99 -16.17 7.47
CA ILE A 438 57.08 -15.98 6.01
C ILE A 438 56.70 -17.28 5.31
N VAL A 439 55.87 -17.18 4.26
CA VAL A 439 55.54 -18.31 3.39
C VAL A 439 55.75 -17.96 1.92
N THR A 440 56.16 -18.94 1.11
CA THR A 440 56.32 -18.73 -0.33
C THR A 440 54.97 -18.48 -1.01
N ARG A 441 54.97 -17.62 -2.03
CA ARG A 441 53.78 -17.27 -2.82
C ARG A 441 53.08 -18.50 -3.39
N GLN A 442 53.83 -19.49 -3.85
CA GLN A 442 53.29 -20.74 -4.40
C GLN A 442 52.57 -21.58 -3.34
N ALA A 443 53.14 -21.70 -2.14
CA ALA A 443 52.53 -22.43 -1.04
C ALA A 443 51.24 -21.74 -0.56
N PHE A 444 51.26 -20.41 -0.45
CA PHE A 444 50.10 -19.60 -0.08
C PHE A 444 48.94 -19.79 -1.07
N VAL A 445 49.19 -19.65 -2.38
CA VAL A 445 48.16 -19.80 -3.42
C VAL A 445 47.56 -21.22 -3.41
N LYS A 446 48.40 -22.23 -3.23
CA LYS A 446 47.96 -23.64 -3.20
C LYS A 446 47.05 -23.91 -2.01
N ILE A 447 47.41 -23.47 -0.81
CA ILE A 447 46.58 -23.65 0.39
C ILE A 447 45.29 -22.84 0.27
N LEU A 448 45.38 -21.58 -0.14
CA LEU A 448 44.22 -20.72 -0.28
C LEU A 448 43.22 -21.33 -1.26
N ASN A 449 43.66 -21.78 -2.43
CA ASN A 449 42.77 -22.43 -3.41
C ASN A 449 42.19 -23.75 -2.90
N MET A 450 42.99 -24.60 -2.26
CA MET A 450 42.52 -25.86 -1.68
C MET A 450 41.45 -25.63 -0.60
N TYR A 451 41.65 -24.61 0.24
CA TYR A 451 40.77 -24.30 1.36
C TYR A 451 39.48 -23.59 0.90
N MET A 452 39.59 -22.67 -0.05
CA MET A 452 38.44 -21.97 -0.65
C MET A 452 37.57 -22.94 -1.46
N ALA A 453 38.16 -23.91 -2.15
CA ALA A 453 37.43 -24.98 -2.84
C ALA A 453 36.58 -25.82 -1.87
N LYS A 454 37.05 -26.10 -0.64
CA LYS A 454 36.26 -26.80 0.40
C LYS A 454 35.06 -25.97 0.88
N LEU A 455 35.13 -24.65 0.79
CA LEU A 455 34.04 -23.73 1.17
C LEU A 455 33.12 -23.37 0.00
N GLY A 456 33.36 -23.92 -1.21
CA GLY A 456 32.58 -23.60 -2.41
C GLY A 456 32.82 -22.19 -2.94
N ILE A 457 33.95 -21.56 -2.57
CA ILE A 457 34.33 -20.20 -3.01
C ILE A 457 35.51 -20.34 -3.98
N GLN A 458 35.45 -19.65 -5.13
CA GLN A 458 36.55 -19.57 -6.08
C GLN A 458 36.92 -18.12 -6.32
N PHE A 459 38.20 -17.78 -6.18
CA PHE A 459 38.72 -16.51 -6.65
C PHE A 459 38.83 -16.54 -8.17
N THR A 460 38.50 -15.42 -8.81
CA THR A 460 38.87 -15.19 -10.21
C THR A 460 40.38 -14.94 -10.33
N GLU A 461 40.95 -15.15 -11.52
CA GLU A 461 42.37 -14.87 -11.76
C GLU A 461 42.75 -13.42 -11.44
N GLU A 462 41.84 -12.47 -11.71
CA GLU A 462 42.06 -11.05 -11.44
C GLU A 462 42.07 -10.73 -9.95
N GLN A 463 41.19 -11.36 -9.17
CA GLN A 463 41.18 -11.25 -7.70
C GLN A 463 42.44 -11.85 -7.07
N MET A 464 42.94 -12.97 -7.61
CA MET A 464 44.20 -13.55 -7.16
C MET A 464 45.38 -12.64 -7.48
N LYS A 465 45.42 -12.03 -8.68
CA LYS A 465 46.47 -11.07 -9.03
C LYS A 465 46.46 -9.85 -8.10
N GLN A 466 45.29 -9.29 -7.82
CA GLN A 466 45.13 -8.17 -6.89
C GLN A 466 45.59 -8.53 -5.46
N LEU A 467 45.19 -9.70 -4.95
CA LEU A 467 45.64 -10.17 -3.62
C LEU A 467 47.16 -10.31 -3.53
N MET A 468 47.80 -10.80 -4.59
CA MET A 468 49.26 -10.96 -4.64
C MET A 468 50.00 -9.62 -4.71
N LEU A 469 49.46 -8.64 -5.46
CA LEU A 469 50.03 -7.29 -5.51
C LEU A 469 50.00 -6.58 -4.15
N GLU A 470 49.01 -6.90 -3.30
CA GLU A 470 48.91 -6.32 -1.96
C GLU A 470 49.76 -7.05 -0.91
N LEU A 471 49.89 -8.38 -1.02
CA LEU A 471 50.64 -9.20 -0.06
C LEU A 471 52.13 -9.28 -0.36
N ASP A 472 52.52 -9.12 -1.63
CA ASP A 472 53.90 -9.10 -2.11
C ASP A 472 54.11 -7.93 -3.09
N PRO A 473 54.07 -6.68 -2.60
CA PRO A 473 54.17 -5.49 -3.45
C PRO A 473 55.54 -5.33 -4.13
N ASN A 474 56.58 -5.94 -3.56
CA ASN A 474 57.95 -5.91 -4.07
C ASN A 474 58.28 -7.13 -4.96
N ASN A 475 57.33 -8.03 -5.20
CA ASN A 475 57.46 -9.26 -5.97
C ASN A 475 58.64 -10.15 -5.51
N GLN A 476 58.84 -10.22 -4.19
CA GLN A 476 59.87 -11.02 -3.52
C GLN A 476 59.55 -12.52 -3.51
N GLN A 477 58.37 -12.93 -4.00
CA GLN A 477 57.86 -14.32 -3.99
C GLN A 477 57.61 -14.87 -2.57
N GLU A 478 57.56 -13.98 -1.58
CA GLU A 478 57.39 -14.26 -0.16
C GLU A 478 56.24 -13.43 0.40
N ILE A 479 55.44 -14.03 1.28
CA ILE A 479 54.28 -13.40 1.91
C ILE A 479 54.45 -13.51 3.42
N GLY A 480 54.56 -12.35 4.08
CA GLY A 480 54.56 -12.26 5.54
C GLY A 480 53.15 -12.32 6.12
N PHE A 481 52.95 -13.10 7.18
CA PHE A 481 51.68 -13.19 7.91
C PHE A 481 51.91 -12.88 9.41
N ALA A 482 52.03 -11.58 9.73
CA ALA A 482 52.34 -11.11 11.08
C ALA A 482 51.18 -11.24 12.08
#